data_AF-A0A5C6AU27-F1
#
_entry.id   AF-A0A5C6AU27-F1
#
_cell.length_a   1.000
_cell.length_b   1.000
_cell.length_c   1.000
_cell.angle_alpha   90.00
_cell.angle_beta   90.00
_cell.angle_gamma   90.00
#
_symmetry.space_group_name_H-M   'P 1'
#
loop_
_entity.id
_entity.type
_entity.pdbx_description
1 polymer ?
#
loop_
_entity_poly.entity_id
_entity_poly.type
_entity_poly.pdbx_seq_one_letter_code
_entity_poly.pdbx_strand_id
1 'polypeptide(L)'
;MKIWFISDTHNEHLGLQVPEVDLVIHCGDESTHGNAWMNEPEARRFFDWYSGLDIATKVFVPGNHSTAVEQGLIRAEEYPGVRFLVHETMQWNGLKLFGSPYTPRFHDWAYMKKRGQLDLVWQSVPDDVDILITHGPPKGVLDITHDFESKELVQVGCAALRRHVEERIKPRIHAFGHLHDEKGISNYGMYSRGATQFINCSCCNLAAKLKNNGFVVEV
;
A
#
# COMPACT_ATOMS: atom_id res chain seq x y z
N MET A 1 11.49 17.55 1.62
CA MET A 1 12.09 16.18 1.59
C MET A 1 11.44 15.41 0.45
N LYS A 2 12.09 14.43 -0.16
CA LYS A 2 11.52 13.63 -1.27
C LYS A 2 11.15 12.24 -0.80
N ILE A 3 9.92 11.82 -1.10
CA ILE A 3 9.41 10.47 -0.82
C ILE A 3 9.12 9.77 -2.15
N TRP A 4 9.61 8.54 -2.30
CA TRP A 4 9.24 7.65 -3.39
C TRP A 4 8.17 6.65 -2.92
N PHE A 5 6.97 6.76 -3.49
CA PHE A 5 5.85 5.85 -3.23
C PHE A 5 5.76 4.80 -4.34
N ILE A 6 5.79 3.53 -3.94
CA ILE A 6 5.59 2.36 -4.79
C ILE A 6 4.64 1.38 -4.10
N SER A 7 4.04 0.48 -4.87
CA SER A 7 3.19 -0.59 -4.37
C SER A 7 3.04 -1.66 -5.44
N ASP A 8 2.57 -2.84 -5.06
CA ASP A 8 2.15 -3.90 -5.99
C ASP A 8 3.24 -4.21 -7.02
N THR A 9 4.47 -4.40 -6.52
CA THR A 9 5.62 -4.70 -7.37
C THR A 9 5.62 -6.16 -7.81
N HIS A 10 4.93 -7.06 -7.10
CA HIS A 10 4.68 -8.45 -7.52
C HIS A 10 5.89 -9.14 -8.18
N ASN A 11 7.02 -9.19 -7.48
CA ASN A 11 8.30 -9.74 -7.97
C ASN A 11 9.03 -8.96 -9.09
N GLU A 12 8.49 -7.86 -9.59
CA GLU A 12 9.09 -7.06 -10.68
C GLU A 12 9.94 -5.87 -10.17
N HIS A 13 10.27 -5.86 -8.87
CA HIS A 13 10.99 -4.76 -8.20
C HIS A 13 12.37 -4.44 -8.80
N LEU A 14 13.06 -5.43 -9.39
CA LEU A 14 14.34 -5.21 -10.09
C LEU A 14 14.20 -4.37 -11.37
N GLY A 15 13.00 -4.22 -11.91
CA GLY A 15 12.74 -3.36 -13.06
C GLY A 15 12.59 -1.87 -12.71
N LEU A 16 12.43 -1.54 -11.42
CA LEU A 16 12.27 -0.16 -10.96
C LEU A 16 13.59 0.62 -11.11
N GLN A 17 13.45 1.89 -11.50
CA GLN A 17 14.55 2.86 -11.54
C GLN A 17 14.59 3.60 -10.20
N VAL A 18 15.63 3.35 -9.40
CA VAL A 18 15.75 3.92 -8.05
C VAL A 18 16.05 5.42 -8.16
N PRO A 19 15.15 6.32 -7.69
CA PRO A 19 15.39 7.76 -7.71
C PRO A 19 16.22 8.22 -6.51
N GLU A 20 16.84 9.39 -6.61
CA GLU A 20 17.46 10.06 -5.45
C GLU A 20 16.37 10.66 -4.55
N VAL A 21 16.10 10.01 -3.42
CA VAL A 21 15.07 10.38 -2.44
C VAL A 21 15.53 10.12 -1.00
N ASP A 22 14.85 10.74 -0.05
CA ASP A 22 15.16 10.61 1.39
C ASP A 22 14.47 9.38 2.02
N LEU A 23 13.31 8.99 1.46
CA LEU A 23 12.45 7.93 1.95
C LEU A 23 11.81 7.19 0.77
N VAL A 24 11.78 5.85 0.85
CA VAL A 24 10.92 5.01 0.02
C VAL A 24 9.84 4.36 0.87
N ILE A 25 8.61 4.36 0.36
CA ILE A 25 7.45 3.71 0.98
C ILE A 25 6.86 2.70 -0.01
N HIS A 26 6.78 1.44 0.41
CA HIS A 26 6.09 0.39 -0.33
C HIS A 26 4.73 0.07 0.31
N CYS A 27 3.63 0.26 -0.43
CA CYS A 27 2.25 0.16 0.08
C CYS A 27 1.64 -1.25 -0.05
N GLY A 28 2.46 -2.29 0.00
CA GLY A 28 2.03 -3.69 -0.03
C GLY A 28 2.20 -4.39 -1.36
N ASP A 29 2.05 -5.72 -1.32
CA ASP A 29 2.15 -6.64 -2.46
C ASP A 29 3.53 -6.64 -3.15
N GLU A 30 4.55 -6.88 -2.32
CA GLU A 30 5.93 -7.13 -2.76
C GLU A 30 6.11 -8.46 -3.51
N SER A 31 5.18 -9.38 -3.27
CA SER A 31 5.15 -10.77 -3.71
C SER A 31 3.82 -11.08 -4.42
N THR A 32 3.65 -12.30 -4.94
CA THR A 32 2.50 -12.66 -5.79
C THR A 32 1.80 -13.93 -5.33
N HIS A 33 2.53 -14.93 -4.81
CA HIS A 33 1.90 -16.19 -4.45
C HIS A 33 0.99 -16.05 -3.21
N GLY A 34 -0.23 -16.58 -3.28
CA GLY A 34 -1.15 -16.59 -2.14
C GLY A 34 -0.85 -17.66 -1.08
N ASN A 35 0.07 -18.59 -1.35
CA ASN A 35 0.52 -19.59 -0.38
C ASN A 35 1.80 -19.11 0.32
N ALA A 36 1.78 -19.02 1.64
CA ALA A 36 2.88 -18.46 2.43
C ALA A 36 4.25 -19.11 2.18
N TRP A 37 4.33 -20.43 2.00
CA TRP A 37 5.61 -21.13 1.75
C TRP A 37 6.17 -20.87 0.36
N MET A 38 5.29 -20.72 -0.64
CA MET A 38 5.70 -20.34 -2.00
C MET A 38 5.98 -18.84 -2.11
N ASN A 39 5.31 -18.03 -1.29
CA ASN A 39 5.45 -16.59 -1.18
C ASN A 39 6.76 -16.18 -0.49
N GLU A 40 7.20 -16.93 0.53
CA GLU A 40 8.40 -16.64 1.30
C GLU A 40 9.66 -16.39 0.45
N PRO A 41 10.03 -17.23 -0.54
CA PRO A 41 11.20 -16.95 -1.37
C PRO A 41 11.01 -15.74 -2.29
N GLU A 42 9.78 -15.35 -2.60
CA GLU A 42 9.47 -14.11 -3.36
C GLU A 42 9.72 -12.88 -2.49
N ALA A 43 9.16 -12.89 -1.28
CA ALA A 43 9.31 -11.83 -0.31
C ALA A 43 10.79 -11.66 0.10
N ARG A 44 11.55 -12.74 0.30
CA ARG A 44 13.00 -12.64 0.59
C ARG A 44 13.75 -11.89 -0.50
N ARG A 45 13.55 -12.25 -1.78
CA ARG A 45 14.20 -11.54 -2.90
C ARG A 45 13.88 -10.04 -2.89
N PHE A 46 12.61 -9.70 -2.63
CA PHE A 46 12.22 -8.30 -2.50
C PHE A 46 12.94 -7.62 -1.34
N PHE A 47 12.93 -8.19 -0.13
CA PHE A 47 13.52 -7.53 1.03
C PHE A 47 15.05 -7.48 0.98
N ASP A 48 15.71 -8.42 0.30
CA ASP A 48 17.14 -8.36 0.00
C ASP A 48 17.45 -7.14 -0.88
N TRP A 49 16.68 -6.95 -1.96
CA TRP A 49 16.79 -5.76 -2.83
C TRP A 49 16.45 -4.47 -2.07
N TYR A 50 15.31 -4.45 -1.36
CA TYR A 50 14.77 -3.26 -0.71
C TYR A 50 15.68 -2.75 0.41
N SER A 51 16.28 -3.68 1.17
CA SER A 51 17.26 -3.36 2.22
C SER A 51 18.54 -2.76 1.62
N GLY A 52 18.95 -3.23 0.44
CA GLY A 52 20.15 -2.80 -0.27
C GLY A 52 20.05 -1.47 -1.01
N LEU A 53 18.87 -0.85 -1.09
CA LEU A 53 18.72 0.47 -1.71
C LEU A 53 19.56 1.52 -0.97
N ASP A 54 20.25 2.40 -1.70
CA ASP A 54 20.95 3.56 -1.13
C ASP A 54 19.98 4.71 -0.82
N ILE A 55 19.00 4.41 0.03
CA ILE A 55 17.97 5.33 0.53
C ILE A 55 17.96 5.23 2.05
N ALA A 56 18.05 6.38 2.73
CA ALA A 56 18.27 6.43 4.17
C ALA A 56 17.12 5.79 4.98
N THR A 57 15.87 6.02 4.56
CA THR A 57 14.69 5.46 5.24
C THR A 57 13.89 4.58 4.28
N LYS A 58 13.53 3.38 4.72
CA LYS A 58 12.66 2.45 3.98
C LYS A 58 11.48 2.06 4.84
N VAL A 59 10.27 2.17 4.30
CA VAL A 59 9.02 1.84 5.00
C VAL A 59 8.22 0.86 4.16
N PHE A 60 7.76 -0.21 4.80
CA PHE A 60 6.96 -1.24 4.17
C PHE A 60 5.65 -1.43 4.94
N VAL A 61 4.53 -1.34 4.22
CA VAL A 61 3.21 -1.78 4.69
C VAL A 61 2.86 -3.06 3.93
N PRO A 62 2.47 -4.16 4.60
CA PRO A 62 2.05 -5.37 3.90
C PRO A 62 0.77 -5.16 3.08
N GLY A 63 0.59 -5.97 2.03
CA GLY A 63 -0.65 -6.07 1.25
C GLY A 63 -1.29 -7.44 1.33
N ASN A 64 -2.30 -7.71 0.51
CA ASN A 64 -3.00 -9.00 0.56
C ASN A 64 -2.19 -10.18 -0.01
N HIS A 65 -1.15 -9.92 -0.79
CA HIS A 65 -0.19 -10.93 -1.23
C HIS A 65 0.98 -11.13 -0.27
N SER A 66 1.13 -10.34 0.80
CA SER A 66 2.19 -10.49 1.81
C SER A 66 1.92 -11.66 2.79
N THR A 67 1.55 -12.83 2.27
CA THR A 67 1.12 -14.00 3.06
C THR A 67 2.25 -14.59 3.90
N ALA A 68 3.49 -14.56 3.43
CA ALA A 68 4.65 -14.98 4.22
C ALA A 68 4.90 -14.04 5.41
N VAL A 69 4.63 -12.74 5.26
CA VAL A 69 4.71 -11.76 6.35
C VAL A 69 3.60 -12.01 7.37
N GLU A 70 2.35 -12.19 6.92
CA GLU A 70 1.22 -12.46 7.83
C GLU A 70 1.41 -13.74 8.65
N GLN A 71 1.96 -14.78 8.05
CA GLN A 71 2.21 -16.07 8.70
C GLN A 71 3.53 -16.10 9.51
N GLY A 72 4.28 -15.00 9.54
CA GLY A 72 5.53 -14.88 10.32
C GLY A 72 6.72 -15.67 9.76
N LEU A 73 6.66 -16.06 8.49
CA LEU A 73 7.80 -16.65 7.76
C LEU A 73 8.83 -15.59 7.35
N ILE A 74 8.35 -14.35 7.20
CA ILE A 74 9.15 -13.14 7.05
C ILE A 74 8.86 -12.23 8.24
N ARG A 75 9.89 -11.88 9.00
CA ARG A 75 9.75 -11.04 10.19
C ARG A 75 10.59 -9.78 10.09
N ALA A 76 10.11 -8.69 10.69
CA ALA A 76 10.76 -7.39 10.62
C ALA A 76 12.19 -7.41 11.20
N GLU A 77 12.44 -8.27 12.20
CA GLU A 77 13.76 -8.41 12.83
C GLU A 77 14.83 -8.96 11.89
N GLU A 78 14.43 -9.65 10.81
CA GLU A 78 15.32 -10.14 9.76
C GLU A 78 15.83 -9.00 8.87
N TYR A 79 15.14 -7.85 8.84
CA TYR A 79 15.43 -6.71 7.97
C TYR A 79 15.46 -5.38 8.75
N PRO A 80 16.42 -5.17 9.66
CA PRO A 80 16.46 -4.01 10.57
C PRO A 80 16.57 -2.64 9.87
N GLY A 81 16.97 -2.62 8.60
CA GLY A 81 17.01 -1.42 7.75
C GLY A 81 15.65 -1.01 7.16
N VAL A 82 14.61 -1.83 7.34
CA VAL A 82 13.25 -1.60 6.84
C VAL A 82 12.30 -1.43 8.01
N ARG A 83 11.48 -0.38 7.98
CA ARG A 83 10.41 -0.19 8.98
C ARG A 83 9.12 -0.82 8.47
N PHE A 84 8.75 -1.94 9.07
CA PHE A 84 7.46 -2.57 8.84
C PHE A 84 6.41 -1.82 9.66
N LEU A 85 5.32 -1.38 9.02
CA LEU A 85 4.19 -0.77 9.71
C LEU A 85 2.97 -1.67 9.54
N VAL A 86 2.65 -2.44 10.59
CA VAL A 86 1.53 -3.38 10.61
C VAL A 86 0.44 -2.85 11.53
N HIS A 87 -0.28 -1.82 11.06
CA HIS A 87 -1.22 -1.03 11.86
C HIS A 87 -0.53 -0.25 12.99
N GLU A 88 0.54 0.46 12.62
CA GLU A 88 1.45 1.12 13.56
C GLU A 88 1.87 2.52 13.08
N THR A 89 2.41 3.31 14.01
CA THR A 89 2.93 4.66 13.76
C THR A 89 4.44 4.68 13.67
N MET A 90 4.98 5.64 12.93
CA MET A 90 6.37 6.04 13.05
C MET A 90 6.53 7.56 12.89
N GLN A 91 7.66 8.08 13.38
CA GLN A 91 8.06 9.47 13.18
C GLN A 91 9.17 9.52 12.14
N TRP A 92 9.08 10.48 11.22
CA TRP A 92 10.12 10.73 10.23
C TRP A 92 10.23 12.23 9.96
N ASN A 93 11.35 12.83 10.37
CA ASN A 93 11.64 14.26 10.15
C ASN A 93 10.49 15.21 10.55
N GLY A 94 9.86 14.94 11.71
CA GLY A 94 8.75 15.73 12.22
C GLY A 94 7.38 15.40 11.62
N LEU A 95 7.29 14.44 10.70
CA LEU A 95 6.04 13.93 10.15
C LEU A 95 5.64 12.62 10.83
N LYS A 96 4.35 12.50 11.19
CA LYS A 96 3.75 11.26 11.68
C LYS A 96 3.23 10.43 10.51
N LEU A 97 3.82 9.25 10.34
CA LEU A 97 3.38 8.24 9.38
C LEU A 97 2.54 7.19 10.13
N PHE A 98 1.47 6.71 9.50
CA PHE A 98 0.71 5.55 9.97
C PHE A 98 0.54 4.55 8.83
N GLY A 99 0.93 3.28 9.05
CA GLY A 99 0.83 2.23 8.06
C GLY A 99 -0.11 1.11 8.50
N SER A 100 -1.03 0.68 7.63
CA SER A 100 -1.96 -0.42 7.93
C SER A 100 -2.28 -1.28 6.71
N PRO A 101 -2.14 -2.61 6.80
CA PRO A 101 -2.32 -3.50 5.66
C PRO A 101 -3.80 -3.81 5.37
N TYR A 102 -4.71 -3.49 6.29
CA TYR A 102 -6.07 -4.02 6.25
C TYR A 102 -6.90 -3.53 5.08
N THR A 103 -7.50 -4.47 4.33
CA THR A 103 -8.41 -4.21 3.22
C THR A 103 -9.79 -4.88 3.43
N PRO A 104 -10.85 -4.41 2.73
CA PRO A 104 -12.11 -5.14 2.65
C PRO A 104 -11.92 -6.54 2.07
N ARG A 105 -12.47 -7.55 2.75
CA ARG A 105 -12.44 -8.93 2.29
C ARG A 105 -13.06 -9.07 0.89
N PHE A 106 -12.30 -9.70 0.01
CA PHE A 106 -12.70 -10.13 -1.34
C PHE A 106 -12.50 -11.64 -1.49
N HIS A 107 -11.31 -12.14 -1.14
CA HIS A 107 -10.97 -13.57 -1.02
C HIS A 107 -10.47 -13.88 0.39
N ASP A 108 -9.99 -15.11 0.61
CA ASP A 108 -9.26 -15.49 1.83
C ASP A 108 -7.75 -15.22 1.65
N TRP A 109 -7.41 -13.96 1.36
CA TRP A 109 -6.03 -13.46 1.27
C TRP A 109 -5.59 -12.76 2.56
N ALA A 110 -4.30 -12.42 2.65
CA ALA A 110 -3.72 -11.82 3.84
C ALA A 110 -4.35 -10.46 4.17
N TYR A 111 -4.39 -10.13 5.46
CA TYR A 111 -4.81 -8.85 6.01
C TYR A 111 -6.21 -8.39 5.57
N MET A 112 -7.09 -9.30 5.18
CA MET A 112 -8.47 -8.97 4.83
C MET A 112 -9.42 -9.04 6.02
N LYS A 113 -10.26 -8.01 6.19
CA LYS A 113 -11.33 -7.98 7.21
C LYS A 113 -12.70 -7.79 6.60
N LYS A 114 -13.73 -8.29 7.27
CA LYS A 114 -15.12 -8.06 6.84
C LYS A 114 -15.41 -6.56 6.87
N ARG A 115 -16.16 -6.06 5.88
CA ARG A 115 -16.49 -4.62 5.78
C ARG A 115 -17.06 -4.03 7.08
N GLY A 116 -17.90 -4.77 7.80
CA GLY A 116 -18.48 -4.35 9.08
C GLY A 116 -17.49 -4.27 10.26
N GLN A 117 -16.28 -4.82 10.13
CA GLN A 117 -15.24 -4.76 11.18
C GLN A 117 -14.23 -3.63 10.94
N LEU A 118 -14.18 -3.08 9.72
CA LEU A 118 -13.18 -2.08 9.35
C LEU A 118 -13.38 -0.76 10.06
N ASP A 119 -14.60 -0.41 10.47
CA ASP A 119 -14.81 0.81 11.24
C ASP A 119 -14.00 0.81 12.55
N LEU A 120 -14.06 -0.29 13.32
CA LEU A 120 -13.29 -0.43 14.56
C LEU A 120 -11.78 -0.35 14.32
N VAL A 121 -11.30 -0.88 13.20
CA VAL A 121 -9.89 -0.78 12.80
C VAL A 121 -9.50 0.67 12.54
N TRP A 122 -10.34 1.41 11.83
CA TRP A 122 -9.99 2.79 11.49
C TRP A 122 -10.18 3.74 12.66
N GLN A 123 -11.09 3.43 13.61
CA GLN A 123 -11.25 4.17 14.86
C GLN A 123 -9.98 4.21 15.72
N SER A 124 -9.12 3.19 15.67
CA SER A 124 -7.87 3.16 16.47
C SER A 124 -6.71 3.97 15.86
N VAL A 125 -6.83 4.41 14.60
CA VAL A 125 -5.81 5.24 13.95
C VAL A 125 -5.81 6.64 14.58
N PRO A 126 -4.66 7.27 14.90
CA PRO A 126 -4.63 8.64 15.43
C PRO A 126 -5.22 9.70 14.48
N ASP A 127 -5.71 10.81 15.04
CA ASP A 127 -6.29 11.94 14.29
C ASP A 127 -5.23 12.82 13.61
N ASP A 128 -3.99 12.80 14.10
CA ASP A 128 -2.90 13.71 13.74
C ASP A 128 -1.82 13.03 12.88
N VAL A 129 -2.27 12.22 11.91
CA VAL A 129 -1.39 11.54 10.94
C VAL A 129 -1.13 12.45 9.75
N ASP A 130 0.14 12.73 9.44
CA ASP A 130 0.51 13.52 8.27
C ASP A 130 0.46 12.71 6.97
N ILE A 131 0.94 11.45 7.05
CA ILE A 131 1.00 10.53 5.91
C ILE A 131 0.37 9.19 6.32
N LEU A 132 -0.78 8.90 5.75
CA LEU A 132 -1.47 7.62 5.91
C LEU A 132 -1.08 6.67 4.79
N ILE A 133 -0.69 5.45 5.13
CA ILE A 133 -0.30 4.42 4.18
C ILE A 133 -1.21 3.21 4.41
N THR A 134 -2.01 2.87 3.41
CA THR A 134 -2.82 1.65 3.44
C THR A 134 -2.54 0.82 2.21
N HIS A 135 -2.80 -0.48 2.25
CA HIS A 135 -2.68 -1.26 1.02
C HIS A 135 -3.81 -0.92 0.03
N GLY A 136 -5.06 -0.99 0.48
CA GLY A 136 -6.23 -0.70 -0.33
C GLY A 136 -6.70 0.76 -0.29
N PRO A 137 -7.45 1.22 -1.31
CA PRO A 137 -7.96 2.58 -1.40
C PRO A 137 -9.17 2.85 -0.46
N PRO A 138 -9.39 4.12 -0.06
CA PRO A 138 -10.68 4.55 0.45
C PRO A 138 -11.73 4.54 -0.68
N LYS A 139 -13.00 4.29 -0.35
CA LYS A 139 -14.07 4.20 -1.36
C LYS A 139 -14.23 5.50 -2.16
N GLY A 140 -14.36 5.39 -3.47
CA GLY A 140 -14.57 6.50 -4.39
C GLY A 140 -13.32 7.32 -4.69
N VAL A 141 -12.14 6.76 -4.47
CA VAL A 141 -10.84 7.37 -4.80
C VAL A 141 -9.99 6.30 -5.47
N LEU A 142 -9.80 6.43 -6.79
CA LEU A 142 -8.90 5.56 -7.56
C LEU A 142 -9.15 4.05 -7.30
N ASP A 143 -10.42 3.67 -7.18
CA ASP A 143 -10.89 2.38 -6.70
C ASP A 143 -11.94 1.72 -7.62
N ILE A 144 -11.90 2.05 -8.92
CA ILE A 144 -12.88 1.56 -9.89
C ILE A 144 -12.38 0.25 -10.49
N THR A 145 -13.25 -0.73 -10.61
CA THR A 145 -12.98 -2.00 -11.33
C THR A 145 -14.28 -2.49 -11.97
N HIS A 146 -14.21 -3.55 -12.77
CA HIS A 146 -15.40 -4.26 -13.23
C HIS A 146 -15.85 -5.27 -12.19
N ASP A 147 -17.14 -5.23 -11.85
CA ASP A 147 -17.74 -6.26 -11.01
C ASP A 147 -17.61 -7.64 -11.67
N PHE A 148 -17.32 -8.66 -10.87
CA PHE A 148 -17.01 -9.98 -11.41
C PHE A 148 -18.22 -10.62 -12.11
N GLU A 149 -19.42 -10.41 -11.59
CA GLU A 149 -20.65 -11.03 -12.11
C GLU A 149 -21.31 -10.17 -13.19
N SER A 150 -21.62 -8.92 -12.86
CA SER A 150 -22.36 -8.00 -13.73
C SER A 150 -21.51 -7.36 -14.83
N LYS A 151 -20.18 -7.33 -14.66
CA LYS A 151 -19.22 -6.61 -15.52
C LYS A 151 -19.43 -5.09 -15.54
N GLU A 152 -20.27 -4.55 -14.67
CA GLU A 152 -20.47 -3.11 -14.53
C GLU A 152 -19.31 -2.46 -13.79
N LEU A 153 -19.11 -1.16 -14.01
CA LEU A 153 -18.12 -0.39 -13.27
C LEU A 153 -18.58 -0.18 -11.82
N VAL A 154 -17.72 -0.54 -10.87
CA VAL A 154 -18.00 -0.44 -9.44
C VAL A 154 -16.83 0.16 -8.66
N GLN A 155 -17.15 0.88 -7.58
CA GLN A 155 -16.18 1.40 -6.62
C GLN A 155 -16.04 0.43 -5.44
N VAL A 156 -14.86 -0.18 -5.29
CA VAL A 156 -14.65 -1.30 -4.35
C VAL A 156 -13.89 -0.92 -3.08
N GLY A 157 -13.38 0.31 -2.99
CA GLY A 157 -12.60 0.78 -1.85
C GLY A 157 -13.34 0.72 -0.51
N CYS A 158 -12.62 1.00 0.57
CA CYS A 158 -13.16 0.91 1.91
C CYS A 158 -13.99 2.16 2.28
N ALA A 159 -15.30 2.00 2.46
CA ALA A 159 -16.19 3.09 2.85
C ALA A 159 -15.93 3.60 4.28
N ALA A 160 -15.57 2.71 5.21
CA ALA A 160 -15.19 3.09 6.56
C ALA A 160 -13.89 3.91 6.55
N LEU A 161 -12.88 3.49 5.78
CA LEU A 161 -11.62 4.22 5.64
C LEU A 161 -11.87 5.62 5.07
N ARG A 162 -12.66 5.72 3.99
CA ARG A 162 -13.06 7.01 3.40
C ARG A 162 -13.62 7.96 4.45
N ARG A 163 -14.59 7.48 5.25
CA ARG A 163 -15.23 8.29 6.30
C ARG A 163 -14.20 8.80 7.31
N HIS A 164 -13.34 7.94 7.84
CA HIS A 164 -12.31 8.34 8.83
C HIS A 164 -11.29 9.32 8.24
N VAL A 165 -10.88 9.13 6.99
CA VAL A 165 -9.98 10.04 6.27
C VAL A 165 -10.63 11.41 6.09
N GLU A 166 -11.89 11.47 5.64
CA GLU A 166 -12.59 12.73 5.35
C GLU A 166 -13.00 13.48 6.63
N GLU A 167 -13.37 12.78 7.70
CA GLU A 167 -13.98 13.40 8.88
C GLU A 167 -12.98 13.67 10.01
N ARG A 168 -11.96 12.82 10.17
CA ARG A 168 -11.11 12.80 11.38
C ARG A 168 -9.62 12.89 11.07
N ILE A 169 -9.07 11.87 10.41
CA ILE A 169 -7.62 11.72 10.23
C ILE A 169 -7.06 12.82 9.32
N LYS A 170 -7.75 13.14 8.22
CA LYS A 170 -7.42 14.23 7.28
C LYS A 170 -5.92 14.37 6.98
N PRO A 171 -5.23 13.27 6.59
CA PRO A 171 -3.80 13.31 6.37
C PRO A 171 -3.47 14.20 5.18
N ARG A 172 -2.26 14.78 5.16
CA ARG A 172 -1.77 15.54 4.01
C ARG A 172 -1.62 14.63 2.79
N ILE A 173 -1.11 13.41 3.01
CA ILE A 173 -0.98 12.38 1.96
C ILE A 173 -1.65 11.09 2.43
N HIS A 174 -2.42 10.46 1.55
CA HIS A 174 -2.88 9.08 1.70
C HIS A 174 -2.39 8.24 0.52
N ALA A 175 -1.35 7.42 0.74
CA ALA A 175 -0.77 6.55 -0.28
C ALA A 175 -1.26 5.11 -0.12
N PHE A 176 -1.51 4.46 -1.25
CA PHE A 176 -1.99 3.08 -1.34
C PHE A 176 -1.70 2.47 -2.71
N GLY A 177 -2.12 1.22 -2.90
CA GLY A 177 -2.04 0.49 -4.16
C GLY A 177 -3.27 -0.38 -4.37
N HIS A 178 -3.07 -1.70 -4.54
CA HIS A 178 -4.08 -2.77 -4.63
C HIS A 178 -4.94 -2.77 -5.89
N LEU A 179 -5.44 -1.60 -6.33
CA LEU A 179 -6.29 -1.48 -7.51
C LEU A 179 -5.45 -1.03 -8.70
N HIS A 180 -5.26 -1.94 -9.65
CA HIS A 180 -4.47 -1.72 -10.84
C HIS A 180 -5.30 -1.07 -11.95
N ASP A 181 -4.62 -0.54 -12.96
CA ASP A 181 -5.26 -0.12 -14.20
C ASP A 181 -5.83 -1.34 -14.96
N GLU A 182 -7.01 -1.14 -15.51
CA GLU A 182 -7.66 -2.10 -16.40
C GLU A 182 -7.96 -1.44 -17.75
N LYS A 183 -8.43 -2.22 -18.72
CA LYS A 183 -8.82 -1.67 -20.02
C LYS A 183 -9.92 -0.62 -19.83
N GLY A 184 -9.60 0.64 -20.09
CA GLY A 184 -10.53 1.77 -19.97
C GLY A 184 -10.69 2.32 -18.55
N ILE A 185 -9.94 1.81 -17.57
CA ILE A 185 -9.97 2.27 -16.18
C ILE A 185 -8.55 2.63 -15.77
N SER A 186 -8.36 3.87 -15.31
CA SER A 186 -7.10 4.32 -14.71
C SER A 186 -7.32 4.52 -13.21
N ASN A 187 -6.67 3.69 -12.41
CA ASN A 187 -6.60 3.81 -10.96
C ASN A 187 -5.23 4.34 -10.52
N TYR A 188 -4.16 4.04 -11.25
CA TYR A 188 -2.83 4.60 -10.99
C TYR A 188 -2.85 6.12 -11.17
N GLY A 189 -2.42 6.86 -10.14
CA GLY A 189 -2.47 8.31 -10.22
C GLY A 189 -2.44 9.02 -8.88
N MET A 190 -2.45 10.35 -8.99
CA MET A 190 -2.61 11.28 -7.87
C MET A 190 -3.95 11.99 -8.02
N TYR A 191 -4.70 12.07 -6.94
CA TYR A 191 -6.01 12.73 -6.89
C TYR A 191 -6.14 13.51 -5.58
N SER A 192 -6.57 14.77 -5.64
CA SER A 192 -6.77 15.57 -4.43
C SER A 192 -8.24 15.75 -4.11
N ARG A 193 -8.59 15.63 -2.82
CA ARG A 193 -9.92 15.96 -2.31
C ARG A 193 -9.80 16.58 -0.93
N GLY A 194 -10.34 17.80 -0.78
CA GLY A 194 -10.11 18.59 0.42
C GLY A 194 -8.62 18.91 0.58
N ALA A 195 -8.09 18.69 1.79
CA ALA A 195 -6.67 18.89 2.10
C ALA A 195 -5.78 17.66 1.84
N THR A 196 -6.38 16.51 1.49
CA THR A 196 -5.66 15.25 1.31
C THR A 196 -5.33 15.01 -0.16
N GLN A 197 -4.05 14.73 -0.43
CA GLN A 197 -3.60 14.17 -1.69
C GLN A 197 -3.58 12.64 -1.59
N PHE A 198 -4.34 11.98 -2.45
CA PHE A 198 -4.41 10.53 -2.56
C PHE A 198 -3.47 10.06 -3.67
N ILE A 199 -2.72 8.98 -3.41
CA ILE A 199 -1.74 8.44 -4.35
C ILE A 199 -1.98 6.94 -4.46
N ASN A 200 -2.51 6.48 -5.59
CA ASN A 200 -2.44 5.08 -5.96
C ASN A 200 -1.13 4.85 -6.71
N CYS A 201 -0.18 4.19 -6.05
CA CYS A 201 1.18 3.96 -6.53
C CYS A 201 1.43 2.51 -6.98
N SER A 202 0.38 1.79 -7.39
CA SER A 202 0.49 0.43 -7.95
C SER A 202 1.42 0.41 -9.17
N CYS A 203 2.52 -0.33 -9.10
CA CYS A 203 3.54 -0.34 -10.16
C CYS A 203 3.25 -1.33 -11.28
N CYS A 204 2.55 -2.43 -10.98
CA CYS A 204 2.19 -3.44 -11.95
C CYS A 204 0.76 -3.29 -12.48
N ASN A 205 0.49 -3.90 -13.64
CA ASN A 205 -0.87 -4.12 -14.12
C ASN A 205 -1.46 -5.43 -13.59
N LEU A 206 -2.70 -5.75 -13.96
CA LEU A 206 -3.38 -7.01 -13.58
C LEU A 206 -2.64 -8.30 -13.96
N ALA A 207 -1.69 -8.25 -14.91
CA ALA A 207 -0.88 -9.40 -15.29
C ALA A 207 0.44 -9.50 -14.48
N ALA A 208 0.55 -8.76 -13.37
CA ALA A 208 1.76 -8.62 -12.58
C ALA A 208 2.98 -8.22 -13.44
N LYS A 209 2.78 -7.27 -14.37
CA LYS A 209 3.86 -6.72 -15.19
C LYS A 209 4.06 -5.25 -14.87
N LEU A 210 5.31 -4.87 -14.62
CA LEU A 210 5.70 -3.50 -14.33
C LEU A 210 5.27 -2.54 -15.45
N LYS A 211 4.66 -1.42 -15.08
CA LYS A 211 4.18 -0.39 -16.01
C LYS A 211 4.68 1.01 -15.72
N ASN A 212 5.02 1.28 -14.47
CA ASN A 212 5.45 2.60 -14.03
C ASN A 212 6.48 2.46 -12.91
N ASN A 213 6.98 3.60 -12.43
CA ASN A 213 7.99 3.67 -11.39
C ASN A 213 7.44 4.30 -10.10
N GLY A 214 6.13 4.21 -9.85
CA GLY A 214 5.46 4.92 -8.77
C GLY A 214 5.59 6.44 -8.87
N PHE A 215 5.56 7.12 -7.71
CA PHE A 215 5.58 8.58 -7.63
C PHE A 215 6.68 9.08 -6.70
N VAL A 216 7.41 10.11 -7.13
CA VAL A 216 8.26 10.90 -6.24
C VAL A 216 7.51 12.17 -5.87
N VAL A 217 7.33 12.43 -4.58
CA VAL A 217 6.60 13.59 -4.04
C VAL A 217 7.48 14.37 -3.07
N GLU A 218 7.44 15.69 -3.20
CA GLU A 218 8.08 16.59 -2.25
C GLU A 218 7.12 16.95 -1.11
N VAL A 219 7.63 16.87 0.12
CA VAL A 219 6.88 17.09 1.37
C VAL A 219 7.55 18.06 2.32
#